data_AF-A0A7N6BWM6-F1
#
_entry.id   AF-A0A7N6BWM6-F1
#
_cell.length_a   1.000
_cell.length_b   1.000
_cell.length_c   1.000
_cell.angle_alpha   90.00
_cell.angle_beta   90.00
_cell.angle_gamma   90.00
#
_symmetry.space_group_name_H-M   'P 1'
#
loop_
_entity.id
_entity.type
_entity.pdbx_description
1 polymer ?
#
loop_
_entity_poly.entity_id
_entity_poly.type
_entity_poly.pdbx_seq_one_letter_code
_entity_poly.pdbx_strand_id
1 'polypeptide(L)'
;MGCTLSAEERAALDRSKAIEKNLKEDGLTAAKDVKLLLLGAGESGKSTIVKQMKIIHEDGFSGDDVKQYKPVVYSNTIQSLAAIVRAMDTLGLEYGDKERKLPRQPRSYWCGRLPADRAGHPEDPSQDHRHR
;
A
#
# COMPACT_ATOMS: atom_id res chain seq x y z
N MET A 1 -35.47 -47.62 19.06
CA MET A 1 -35.11 -46.20 19.02
C MET A 1 -34.03 -46.01 17.98
N GLY A 2 -34.43 -45.76 16.74
CA GLY A 2 -33.50 -45.57 15.61
C GLY A 2 -33.92 -44.34 14.85
N CYS A 3 -33.27 -43.21 15.13
CA CYS A 3 -33.46 -41.99 14.35
C CYS A 3 -32.71 -42.17 13.03
N THR A 4 -33.46 -42.23 11.94
CA THR A 4 -32.97 -42.07 10.58
C THR A 4 -32.57 -40.61 10.40
N LEU A 5 -31.31 -40.26 10.68
CA LEU A 5 -30.78 -38.95 10.30
C LEU A 5 -30.85 -38.81 8.77
N SER A 6 -31.34 -37.68 8.30
CA SER A 6 -31.36 -37.38 6.86
C SER A 6 -29.91 -37.28 6.34
N ALA A 7 -29.72 -37.51 5.04
CA ALA A 7 -28.38 -37.41 4.43
C ALA A 7 -27.75 -36.01 4.63
N GLU A 8 -28.58 -34.97 4.71
CA GLU A 8 -28.16 -33.60 4.98
C GLU A 8 -27.69 -33.39 6.43
N GLU A 9 -28.39 -33.98 7.40
CA GLU A 9 -28.01 -33.92 8.82
C GLU A 9 -26.68 -34.64 9.06
N ARG A 10 -26.44 -35.76 8.37
CA ARG A 10 -25.17 -36.48 8.44
C ARG A 10 -24.02 -35.68 7.82
N ALA A 11 -24.25 -35.06 6.65
CA ALA A 11 -23.26 -34.18 6.03
C ALA A 11 -22.99 -32.91 6.86
N ALA A 12 -24.00 -32.35 7.53
CA ALA A 12 -23.82 -31.23 8.46
C ALA A 12 -22.98 -31.65 9.68
N LEU A 13 -23.25 -32.82 10.24
CA LEU A 13 -22.53 -33.34 11.40
C LEU A 13 -21.06 -33.68 11.07
N ASP A 14 -20.80 -34.22 9.88
CA ASP A 14 -19.44 -34.48 9.40
C ASP A 14 -18.67 -33.17 9.14
N ARG A 15 -19.34 -32.13 8.62
CA ARG A 15 -18.75 -30.77 8.51
C ARG A 15 -18.44 -30.17 9.88
N SER A 16 -19.36 -30.26 10.85
CA SER A 16 -19.11 -29.76 12.21
C SER A 16 -17.95 -30.49 12.88
N LYS A 17 -17.84 -31.81 12.73
CA LYS A 17 -16.70 -32.58 13.24
C LYS A 17 -15.38 -32.15 12.60
N ALA A 18 -15.37 -31.87 11.29
CA ALA A 18 -14.19 -31.36 10.62
C ALA A 18 -13.78 -29.97 11.15
N ILE A 19 -14.76 -29.09 11.39
CA ILE A 19 -14.53 -27.77 11.98
C ILE A 19 -13.97 -27.89 13.40
N GLU A 20 -14.54 -28.72 14.26
CA GLU A 20 -14.04 -28.95 15.62
C GLU A 20 -12.61 -29.52 15.63
N LYS A 21 -12.31 -30.43 14.69
CA LYS A 21 -10.96 -30.96 14.53
C LYS A 21 -9.97 -29.85 14.17
N ASN A 22 -10.30 -29.03 13.18
CA ASN A 22 -9.46 -27.91 12.76
C ASN A 22 -9.27 -26.90 13.90
N LEU A 23 -10.35 -26.53 14.61
CA LEU A 23 -10.27 -25.63 15.77
C LEU A 23 -9.35 -26.16 16.88
N LYS A 24 -9.38 -27.47 17.12
CA LYS A 24 -8.51 -28.11 18.11
C LYS A 24 -7.04 -28.07 17.67
N GLU A 25 -6.76 -28.32 16.40
CA GLU A 25 -5.41 -28.25 15.82
C GLU A 25 -4.87 -26.81 15.82
N ASP A 26 -5.70 -25.84 15.45
CA ASP A 26 -5.36 -24.41 15.50
C ASP A 26 -5.10 -23.96 16.95
N GLY A 27 -5.90 -24.42 17.91
CA GLY A 27 -5.72 -24.13 19.33
C GLY A 27 -4.41 -24.66 19.89
N LEU A 28 -3.99 -25.87 19.49
CA LEU A 28 -2.70 -26.45 19.88
C LEU A 28 -1.51 -25.71 19.25
N THR A 29 -1.68 -25.21 18.03
CA THR A 29 -0.64 -24.44 17.33
C THR A 29 -0.50 -23.06 17.96
N ALA A 30 -1.61 -22.35 18.17
CA ALA A 30 -1.64 -21.04 18.80
C ALA A 30 -1.11 -21.04 20.25
N ALA A 31 -1.27 -22.16 20.98
CA ALA A 31 -0.72 -22.32 22.33
C ALA A 31 0.81 -22.41 22.37
N LYS A 32 1.45 -22.78 21.25
CA LYS A 32 2.91 -22.84 21.12
C LYS A 32 3.52 -21.53 20.64
N ASP A 33 2.71 -20.63 20.09
CA ASP A 33 3.18 -19.35 19.56
C ASP A 33 3.53 -18.35 20.67
N VAL A 34 4.73 -17.79 20.60
CA VAL A 34 5.18 -16.72 21.50
C VAL A 34 4.85 -15.36 20.86
N LYS A 35 4.00 -14.57 21.54
CA LYS A 35 3.58 -13.25 21.06
C LYS A 35 4.47 -12.16 21.68
N LEU A 36 5.08 -11.35 20.83
CA LEU A 36 5.91 -10.21 21.22
C LEU A 36 5.23 -8.90 20.82
N LEU A 37 5.28 -7.90 21.71
CA LEU A 37 4.75 -6.56 21.47
C LEU A 37 5.89 -5.54 21.44
N LEU A 38 6.03 -4.83 20.32
CA LEU A 38 6.99 -3.73 20.19
C LEU A 38 6.31 -2.40 20.54
N LEU A 39 6.79 -1.76 21.61
CA LEU A 39 6.30 -0.46 22.08
C LEU A 39 7.31 0.65 21.76
N GLY A 40 6.80 1.85 21.50
CA GLY A 40 7.62 3.04 21.23
C GLY A 40 6.83 4.17 20.59
N ALA A 41 7.39 5.38 20.62
CA ALA A 41 6.79 6.57 20.01
C ALA A 41 6.55 6.40 18.49
N GLY A 42 5.78 7.31 17.87
CA GLY A 42 5.69 7.39 16.41
C GLY A 42 7.10 7.44 15.79
N GLU A 43 7.28 6.78 14.64
CA GLU A 43 8.53 6.84 13.86
C GLU A 43 9.80 6.28 14.53
N SER A 44 9.70 5.72 15.74
CA SER A 44 10.81 5.09 16.50
C SER A 44 11.47 3.86 15.84
N GLY A 45 11.06 3.46 14.63
CA GLY A 45 11.68 2.35 13.90
C GLY A 45 11.12 0.96 14.24
N LYS A 46 9.98 0.84 14.92
CA LYS A 46 9.32 -0.46 15.19
C LYS A 46 9.13 -1.30 13.91
N SER A 47 8.63 -0.68 12.84
CA SER A 47 8.46 -1.35 11.54
C SER A 47 9.80 -1.75 10.92
N THR A 48 10.87 -1.03 11.21
CA THR A 48 12.22 -1.37 10.75
C THR A 48 12.73 -2.62 11.46
N ILE A 49 12.51 -2.74 12.77
CA ILE A 49 12.86 -3.95 13.54
C ILE A 49 12.13 -5.16 12.98
N VAL A 50 10.82 -5.06 12.74
CA VAL A 50 10.03 -6.17 12.15
C VAL A 50 10.54 -6.54 10.75
N LYS A 51 10.88 -5.56 9.91
CA LYS A 51 11.48 -5.82 8.59
C LYS A 51 12.84 -6.52 8.70
N GLN A 52 13.66 -6.17 9.68
CA GLN A 52 14.93 -6.86 9.93
C GLN A 52 14.72 -8.29 10.44
N MET A 53 13.70 -8.53 11.26
CA MET A 53 13.35 -9.90 11.67
C MET A 53 13.01 -10.78 10.47
N LYS A 54 12.25 -10.25 9.49
CA LYS A 54 11.96 -10.94 8.22
C LYS A 54 13.22 -11.22 7.39
N ILE A 55 14.19 -10.31 7.37
CA ILE A 55 15.46 -10.53 6.65
C ILE A 55 16.29 -11.65 7.30
N ILE A 56 16.33 -11.71 8.64
CA ILE A 56 17.25 -12.60 9.37
C ILE A 56 16.65 -14.00 9.60
N HIS A 57 15.33 -14.09 9.79
CA HIS A 57 14.66 -15.34 10.24
C HIS A 57 13.69 -15.93 9.21
N GLU A 58 13.44 -15.25 8.10
CA GLU A 58 12.61 -15.74 6.99
C GLU A 58 13.41 -15.67 5.67
N ASP A 59 12.79 -16.04 4.54
CA ASP A 59 13.42 -16.00 3.19
C ASP A 59 13.59 -14.57 2.63
N GLY A 60 13.54 -13.54 3.47
CA GLY A 60 13.62 -12.14 3.06
C GLY A 60 12.37 -11.66 2.31
N PHE A 61 12.55 -10.70 1.39
CA PHE A 61 11.44 -10.11 0.63
C PHE A 61 11.25 -10.77 -0.73
N SER A 62 10.03 -11.23 -0.98
CA SER A 62 9.63 -11.84 -2.26
C SER A 62 9.46 -10.80 -3.37
N GLY A 63 9.38 -11.26 -4.63
CA GLY A 63 9.08 -10.38 -5.76
C GLY A 63 7.75 -9.65 -5.64
N ASP A 64 6.76 -10.25 -4.97
CA ASP A 64 5.45 -9.61 -4.73
C ASP A 64 5.51 -8.57 -3.61
N ASP A 65 6.31 -8.82 -2.56
CA ASP A 65 6.61 -7.79 -1.54
C ASP A 65 7.20 -6.53 -2.21
N VAL A 66 8.14 -6.71 -3.14
CA VAL A 66 8.76 -5.59 -3.87
C VAL A 66 7.73 -4.81 -4.68
N LYS A 67 6.81 -5.49 -5.37
CA LYS A 67 5.72 -4.82 -6.12
C LYS A 67 4.82 -4.00 -5.19
N GLN A 68 4.54 -4.50 -3.99
CA GLN A 68 3.76 -3.78 -2.99
C GLN A 68 4.50 -2.58 -2.39
N TYR A 69 5.83 -2.67 -2.22
CA TYR A 69 6.62 -1.56 -1.69
C TYR A 69 6.91 -0.44 -2.68
N LYS A 70 6.97 -0.73 -3.99
CA LYS A 70 7.19 0.30 -5.04
C LYS A 70 6.30 1.55 -4.89
N PRO A 71 4.95 1.45 -4.83
CA PRO A 71 4.10 2.63 -4.68
C PRO A 71 4.34 3.37 -3.35
N VAL A 72 4.72 2.65 -2.28
CA VAL A 72 5.07 3.26 -0.99
C VAL A 72 6.33 4.11 -1.11
N VAL A 73 7.36 3.61 -1.80
CA VAL A 73 8.59 4.37 -2.05
C VAL A 73 8.28 5.65 -2.84
N TYR A 74 7.52 5.55 -3.94
CA TYR A 74 7.14 6.72 -4.73
C TYR A 74 6.34 7.74 -3.92
N SER A 75 5.37 7.29 -3.12
CA SER A 75 4.59 8.17 -2.25
C SER A 75 5.49 8.90 -1.25
N ASN A 76 6.39 8.17 -0.59
CA ASN A 76 7.30 8.74 0.39
C ASN A 76 8.26 9.77 -0.24
N THR A 77 8.79 9.49 -1.44
CA THR A 77 9.67 10.43 -2.15
C THR A 77 8.93 11.72 -2.50
N ILE A 78 7.72 11.62 -3.07
CA ILE A 78 6.92 12.79 -3.46
C ILE A 78 6.51 13.60 -2.22
N GLN A 79 6.05 12.93 -1.15
CA GLN A 79 5.66 13.59 0.10
C GLN A 79 6.85 14.29 0.76
N SER A 80 8.02 13.64 0.79
CA SER A 80 9.24 14.23 1.35
C SER A 80 9.67 15.47 0.57
N LEU A 81 9.65 15.40 -0.76
CA LEU A 81 9.95 16.56 -1.61
C LEU A 81 8.96 17.71 -1.40
N ALA A 82 7.66 17.40 -1.35
CA ALA A 82 6.63 18.40 -1.10
C ALA A 82 6.78 19.03 0.30
N ALA A 83 7.18 18.26 1.31
CA ALA A 83 7.45 18.77 2.65
C ALA A 83 8.63 19.75 2.64
N ILE A 84 9.72 19.42 1.94
CA ILE A 84 10.90 20.29 1.79
C ILE A 84 10.50 21.60 1.09
N VAL A 85 9.80 21.51 -0.04
CA VAL A 85 9.35 22.69 -0.81
C VAL A 85 8.49 23.63 0.05
N ARG A 86 7.54 23.08 0.82
CA ARG A 86 6.72 23.88 1.75
C ARG A 86 7.53 24.48 2.89
N ALA A 87 8.53 23.76 3.40
CA ALA A 87 9.43 24.26 4.42
C ALA A 87 10.30 25.41 3.89
N MET A 88 10.78 25.34 2.65
CA MET A 88 11.52 26.44 2.01
C MET A 88 10.68 27.72 1.95
N ASP A 89 9.40 27.62 1.55
CA ASP A 89 8.48 28.76 1.56
C ASP A 89 8.24 29.32 2.98
N THR A 90 8.15 28.43 3.98
CA THR A 90 7.92 28.81 5.39
C THR A 90 9.14 29.51 6.00
N LEU A 91 10.34 29.05 5.62
CA LEU A 91 11.62 29.59 6.08
C LEU A 91 12.11 30.78 5.23
N GLY A 92 11.40 31.14 4.16
CA GLY A 92 11.79 32.23 3.26
C GLY A 92 13.04 31.92 2.44
N LEU A 93 13.36 30.65 2.21
CA LEU A 93 14.52 30.24 1.42
C LEU A 93 14.22 30.38 -0.07
N GLU A 94 15.03 31.15 -0.79
CA GLU A 94 14.90 31.28 -2.24
C GLU A 94 15.44 30.05 -2.97
N TYR A 95 14.81 29.72 -4.10
CA TYR A 95 15.33 28.70 -5.01
C TYR A 95 16.59 29.23 -5.69
N GLY A 96 17.64 28.39 -5.78
CA GLY A 96 18.85 28.75 -6.53
C GLY A 96 18.59 28.99 -8.02
N ASP A 97 17.52 28.39 -8.55
CA ASP A 97 17.00 28.61 -9.89
C ASP A 97 15.56 29.13 -9.80
N LYS A 98 15.34 30.36 -10.29
CA LYS A 98 14.07 31.08 -10.14
C LYS A 98 12.95 30.49 -10.98
N GLU A 99 13.27 29.74 -12.04
CA GLU A 99 12.29 29.07 -12.90
C GLU A 99 11.64 27.86 -12.21
N ARG A 100 12.30 27.31 -11.17
CA ARG A 100 11.78 26.17 -10.39
C ARG A 100 10.71 26.56 -9.38
N LYS A 101 10.47 27.86 -9.21
CA LYS A 101 9.42 28.34 -8.32
C LYS A 101 8.07 28.00 -8.95
N LEU A 102 7.39 27.00 -8.38
CA LEU A 102 6.04 26.66 -8.81
C LEU A 102 5.12 27.87 -8.66
N PRO A 103 4.24 28.14 -9.64
CA PRO A 103 3.20 29.15 -9.47
C PRO A 103 2.36 28.75 -8.25
N ARG A 104 2.08 29.71 -7.36
CA ARG A 104 1.33 29.47 -6.11
C ARG A 104 -0.05 28.92 -6.46
N GLN A 105 -0.21 27.60 -6.50
CA GLN A 105 -1.53 27.00 -6.73
C GLN A 105 -2.34 27.00 -5.43
N PRO A 106 -3.62 27.41 -5.48
CA PRO A 106 -4.52 27.30 -4.34
C PRO A 106 -4.64 25.85 -3.85
N ARG A 107 -4.73 25.66 -2.53
CA ARG A 107 -4.83 24.36 -1.83
C ARG A 107 -6.00 23.46 -2.28
N SER A 108 -6.90 23.91 -3.16
CA SER A 108 -8.14 23.23 -3.53
C SER A 108 -7.99 22.07 -4.51
N TYR A 109 -6.88 21.95 -5.23
CA TYR A 109 -6.75 20.96 -6.33
C TYR A 109 -6.08 19.63 -5.95
N TRP A 110 -5.56 19.49 -4.74
CA TRP A 110 -4.91 18.25 -4.28
C TRP A 110 -5.87 17.30 -3.53
N CYS A 111 -7.18 17.51 -3.67
CA CYS A 111 -8.19 16.53 -3.25
C CYS A 111 -8.69 15.76 -4.48
N GLY A 112 -8.06 14.62 -4.75
CA GLY A 112 -8.64 13.58 -5.60
C GLY A 112 -8.03 13.40 -6.98
N ARG A 113 -7.45 12.21 -7.18
CA ARG A 113 -7.33 11.48 -8.45
C ARG A 113 -6.28 12.02 -9.44
N LEU A 114 -5.13 11.33 -9.48
CA LEU A 114 -4.25 11.29 -10.65
C LEU A 114 -5.08 10.85 -11.88
N PRO A 115 -5.17 11.64 -12.96
CA PRO A 115 -5.79 11.18 -14.19
C PRO A 115 -4.81 10.24 -14.90
N ALA A 116 -5.25 8.99 -15.07
CA ALA A 116 -4.74 8.12 -16.11
C ALA A 116 -5.08 8.72 -17.50
N ASP A 117 -4.19 8.48 -18.46
CA ASP A 117 -4.37 8.65 -19.90
C ASP A 117 -4.67 10.05 -20.46
N ARG A 118 -3.63 10.65 -21.06
CA ARG A 118 -3.74 11.16 -22.43
C ARG A 118 -2.37 11.19 -23.11
N ALA A 119 -1.95 10.04 -23.64
CA ALA A 119 -1.07 10.00 -24.79
C ALA A 119 -1.91 10.34 -26.03
N GLY A 120 -1.53 11.37 -26.79
CA GLY A 120 -2.20 11.79 -28.01
C GLY A 120 -1.52 13.02 -28.59
N HIS A 121 -0.84 12.81 -29.72
CA HIS A 121 -0.07 13.76 -30.52
C HIS A 121 -0.77 15.12 -30.75
N PRO A 122 -0.02 16.24 -30.85
CA PRO A 122 -0.56 17.48 -31.40
C PRO A 122 -0.69 17.36 -32.93
N GLU A 123 -1.89 17.59 -33.45
CA GLU A 123 -2.14 17.85 -34.87
C GLU A 123 -1.64 19.26 -35.22
N ASP A 124 -0.87 19.35 -36.31
CA ASP A 124 -0.22 20.56 -36.79
C ASP A 124 -1.19 21.38 -37.68
N PRO A 125 -1.60 22.59 -37.29
CA PRO A 125 -2.55 23.40 -38.04
C PRO A 125 -1.78 24.30 -39.01
N SER A 126 -1.22 23.73 -40.09
CA SER A 126 -0.49 24.56 -41.07
C SER A 126 -0.52 24.06 -42.51
N GLN A 127 -1.65 23.55 -43.02
CA GLN A 127 -1.87 23.50 -44.48
C GLN A 127 -3.32 23.82 -44.85
N ASP A 128 -3.66 25.11 -44.87
CA ASP A 128 -4.72 25.66 -45.71
C ASP A 128 -4.08 26.43 -46.87
N HIS A 129 -3.92 25.76 -48.01
CA HIS A 129 -3.65 26.42 -49.29
C HIS A 129 -4.42 25.73 -50.41
N ARG A 130 -5.58 26.32 -50.70
CA ARG A 130 -5.97 26.87 -52.02
C ARG A 130 -5.93 25.96 -53.27
N HIS A 131 -7.05 26.05 -53.99
CA HIS A 131 -7.24 25.88 -55.45
C HIS A 131 -7.40 24.45 -55.99
N ARG A 132 -8.64 23.96 -56.11
CA ARG A 132 -9.44 23.92 -57.36
C ARG A 132 -10.69 23.08 -57.14
#